data_AF-A0A6P7GRZ5-F1
#
_entry.id   AF-A0A6P7GRZ5-F1
#
_cell.length_a   1.000
_cell.length_b   1.000
_cell.length_c   1.000
_cell.angle_alpha   90.00
_cell.angle_beta   90.00
_cell.angle_gamma   90.00
#
_symmetry.space_group_name_H-M   'P 1'
#
loop_
_entity.id
_entity.type
_entity.pdbx_description
1 polymer ?
#
loop_
_entity_poly.entity_id
_entity_poly.type
_entity_poly.pdbx_seq_one_letter_code
_entity_poly.pdbx_strand_id
1 'polypeptide(L)'
;MLSVGPKMDGGPNIKYFEAPETLTAFEAVKNWLQKNGKKYVQNEPITNKTLSATAVQFMQFQEDFLGKNTQKPPMTRIPIKYFLDFKPGGGLCHMLLAAYKFKSEHGWRKFELPAGKNVSKLERVYEMFQSMEKALITAKLYSLPIVFIKPELDKAVAQKVKEIIRKRNGQIVETEETATHIIYGPVDPLKDEYGRPVTKRDKMVMMHWYYFPNSFVYMGKV
;
A
#
# COMPACT_ATOMS: atom_id res chain seq x y z
N MET A 1 2.49 -1.64 -30.66
CA MET A 1 1.38 -1.13 -29.82
C MET A 1 1.66 -1.51 -28.38
N LEU A 2 1.83 -0.56 -27.47
CA LEU A 2 1.85 -0.86 -26.03
C LEU A 2 0.39 -1.08 -25.63
N SER A 3 0.06 -2.31 -25.24
CA SER A 3 -1.30 -2.65 -24.83
C SER A 3 -1.69 -1.81 -23.60
N VAL A 4 -2.77 -1.03 -23.74
CA VAL A 4 -3.47 -0.40 -22.62
C VAL A 4 -4.28 -1.50 -21.94
N GLY A 5 -3.58 -2.45 -21.32
CA GLY A 5 -4.16 -3.51 -20.51
C GLY A 5 -3.74 -3.34 -19.05
N PRO A 6 -4.49 -3.91 -18.09
CA PRO A 6 -4.00 -4.04 -16.72
C PRO A 6 -2.63 -4.70 -16.77
N LYS A 7 -1.61 -4.11 -16.15
CA LYS A 7 -0.43 -4.90 -15.82
C LYS A 7 -0.90 -6.06 -14.96
N MET A 8 -0.45 -7.26 -15.31
CA MET A 8 -0.76 -8.45 -14.54
C MET A 8 -0.01 -8.44 -13.20
N ASP A 9 1.07 -7.67 -13.05
CA ASP A 9 1.78 -7.48 -11.78
C ASP A 9 1.37 -6.17 -11.07
N GLY A 10 1.32 -6.20 -9.74
CA GLY A 10 1.10 -5.03 -8.89
C GLY A 10 2.41 -4.36 -8.45
N GLY A 11 3.48 -4.54 -9.23
CA GLY A 11 4.82 -4.05 -8.91
C GLY A 11 4.99 -2.54 -9.12
N PRO A 12 6.00 -1.92 -8.48
CA PRO A 12 6.26 -0.49 -8.61
C PRO A 12 6.64 -0.08 -10.03
N ASN A 13 6.16 1.08 -10.49
CA ASN A 13 6.65 1.71 -11.71
C ASN A 13 7.99 2.42 -11.44
N ILE A 14 9.10 1.70 -11.55
CA ILE A 14 10.46 2.22 -11.26
C ILE A 14 10.73 3.53 -12.01
N LYS A 15 10.36 3.62 -13.30
CA LYS A 15 10.55 4.83 -14.12
C LYS A 15 9.83 6.05 -13.56
N TYR A 16 8.65 5.86 -12.96
CA TYR A 16 7.93 6.94 -12.29
C TYR A 16 8.69 7.45 -11.07
N PHE A 17 9.26 6.55 -10.26
CA PHE A 17 10.00 6.89 -9.04
C PHE A 17 11.41 7.45 -9.31
N GLU A 18 11.97 7.19 -10.49
CA GLU A 18 13.24 7.77 -10.95
C GLU A 18 13.07 9.10 -11.72
N ALA A 19 11.83 9.46 -12.08
CA ALA A 19 11.57 10.70 -12.84
C ALA A 19 11.94 11.95 -12.02
N PRO A 20 12.54 12.99 -12.64
CA PRO A 20 13.01 14.19 -11.94
C PRO A 20 11.95 14.86 -11.07
N GLU A 21 10.72 14.98 -11.56
CA GLU A 21 9.61 15.64 -10.86
C GLU A 21 9.16 14.84 -9.64
N THR A 22 9.23 13.51 -9.72
CA THR A 22 8.94 12.64 -8.57
C THR A 22 10.04 12.80 -7.54
N LEU A 23 11.31 12.81 -7.96
CA LEU A 23 12.44 13.08 -7.06
C LEU A 23 12.35 14.47 -6.43
N THR A 24 11.84 15.48 -7.14
CA THR A 24 11.54 16.79 -6.55
C THR A 24 10.43 16.71 -5.51
N ALA A 25 9.37 15.93 -5.75
CA ALA A 25 8.29 15.75 -4.76
C ALA A 25 8.77 15.10 -3.45
N PHE A 26 9.80 14.24 -3.50
CA PHE A 26 10.43 13.67 -2.31
C PHE A 26 11.13 14.70 -1.41
N GLU A 27 11.39 15.92 -1.89
CA GLU A 27 12.01 16.98 -1.09
C GLU A 27 11.16 17.33 0.15
N ALA A 28 9.84 17.41 -0.01
CA ALA A 28 8.90 17.66 1.08
C ALA A 28 8.94 16.54 2.13
N VAL A 29 9.05 15.29 1.68
CA VAL A 29 9.15 14.10 2.54
C VAL A 29 10.47 14.10 3.30
N LYS A 30 11.59 14.37 2.62
CA LYS A 30 12.93 14.48 3.23
C LYS A 30 12.94 15.51 4.35
N ASN A 31 12.46 16.72 4.06
CA ASN A 31 12.46 17.83 5.01
C ASN A 31 11.57 17.51 6.22
N TRP A 32 10.42 16.87 6.00
CA TRP A 32 9.55 16.43 7.10
C TRP A 32 10.21 15.36 7.97
N LEU A 33 10.90 14.37 7.36
CA LEU A 33 11.63 13.33 8.10
C LEU A 33 12.77 13.91 8.92
N GLN A 34 13.55 14.83 8.36
CA GLN A 34 14.65 15.49 9.08
C GLN A 34 14.15 16.32 10.26
N LYS A 35 12.97 16.92 10.17
CA LYS A 35 12.34 17.68 11.25
C LYS A 35 11.74 16.79 12.34
N ASN A 36 10.92 15.80 11.97
CA ASN A 36 10.10 15.03 12.92
C ASN A 36 10.76 13.72 13.36
N GLY A 37 11.72 13.22 12.58
CA GLY A 37 12.40 11.95 12.79
C GLY A 37 13.89 12.07 13.06
N LYS A 38 14.42 13.28 13.33
CA LYS A 38 15.86 13.58 13.41
C LYS A 38 16.67 12.49 14.10
N LYS A 39 16.24 12.05 15.28
CA LYS A 39 16.93 11.02 16.08
C LYS A 39 17.13 9.67 15.37
N TYR A 40 16.26 9.33 14.41
CA TYR A 40 16.31 8.08 13.64
C TYR A 40 16.98 8.23 12.27
N VAL A 41 17.02 9.45 11.73
CA VAL A 41 17.46 9.69 10.34
C VAL A 41 18.75 10.49 10.22
N GLN A 42 19.23 11.12 11.29
CA GLN A 42 20.40 12.01 11.25
C GLN A 42 21.69 11.34 10.74
N ASN A 43 21.82 10.03 10.96
CA ASN A 43 22.98 9.24 10.53
C ASN A 43 22.72 8.46 9.24
N GLU A 44 21.53 8.62 8.64
CA GLU A 44 21.16 7.96 7.40
C GLU A 44 21.51 8.88 6.21
N PRO A 45 22.01 8.32 5.09
CA PRO A 45 22.25 9.09 3.87
C PRO A 45 20.92 9.40 3.17
N ILE A 46 20.11 10.28 3.76
CA ILE A 46 18.80 10.64 3.23
C ILE A 46 18.95 11.67 2.09
N THR A 47 18.61 11.22 0.90
CA THR A 47 18.48 12.02 -0.32
C THR A 47 17.16 11.65 -0.99
N ASN A 48 16.67 12.48 -1.90
CA ASN A 48 15.41 12.19 -2.61
C ASN A 48 15.51 10.87 -3.39
N LYS A 49 16.70 10.58 -3.94
CA LYS A 49 16.98 9.33 -4.66
C LYS A 49 16.96 8.11 -3.72
N THR A 50 17.58 8.20 -2.54
CA THR A 50 17.61 7.07 -1.60
C THR A 50 16.22 6.81 -1.00
N LEU A 51 15.46 7.86 -0.67
CA LEU A 51 14.07 7.70 -0.21
C LEU A 51 13.17 7.09 -1.29
N SER A 52 13.31 7.55 -2.53
CA SER A 52 12.56 7.00 -3.66
C SER A 52 12.88 5.52 -3.89
N ALA A 53 14.17 5.16 -3.88
CA ALA A 53 14.61 3.77 -3.99
C ALA A 53 14.07 2.91 -2.83
N THR A 54 14.07 3.40 -1.60
CA THR A 54 13.48 2.70 -0.45
C THR A 54 11.97 2.48 -0.62
N ALA A 55 11.22 3.49 -1.08
CA ALA A 55 9.79 3.34 -1.36
C ALA A 55 9.53 2.26 -2.43
N VAL A 56 10.32 2.23 -3.50
CA VAL A 56 10.29 1.19 -4.54
C VAL A 56 10.57 -0.19 -3.96
N GLN A 57 11.59 -0.34 -3.12
CA GLN A 57 11.92 -1.61 -2.48
C GLN A 57 10.77 -2.12 -1.60
N PHE A 58 10.11 -1.25 -0.85
CA PHE A 58 8.95 -1.63 -0.05
C PHE A 58 7.77 -2.06 -0.92
N MET A 59 7.47 -1.35 -2.00
CA MET A 59 6.42 -1.77 -2.93
C MET A 59 6.73 -3.10 -3.60
N GLN A 60 7.99 -3.33 -3.99
CA GLN A 60 8.43 -4.59 -4.59
C GLN A 60 8.28 -5.75 -3.59
N PHE A 61 8.72 -5.55 -2.33
CA PHE A 61 8.52 -6.56 -1.28
C PHE A 61 7.03 -6.93 -1.11
N GLN A 62 6.14 -5.93 -1.11
CA GLN A 62 4.70 -6.21 -1.03
C GLN A 62 4.19 -7.01 -2.22
N GLU A 63 4.72 -6.80 -3.43
CA GLU A 63 4.34 -7.59 -4.60
C GLU A 63 4.84 -9.03 -4.48
N ASP A 64 6.11 -9.21 -4.11
CA ASP A 64 6.76 -10.52 -4.07
C ASP A 64 6.18 -11.43 -2.98
N PHE A 65 5.86 -10.88 -1.80
CA PHE A 65 5.46 -11.66 -0.63
C PHE A 65 3.98 -11.52 -0.26
N LEU A 66 3.32 -10.42 -0.64
CA LEU A 66 1.92 -10.16 -0.30
C LEU A 66 1.01 -10.00 -1.54
N GLY A 67 1.58 -10.18 -2.74
CA GLY A 67 0.88 -10.01 -4.01
C GLY A 67 -0.01 -11.18 -4.38
N LYS A 68 -0.59 -11.09 -5.59
CA LYS A 68 -1.60 -12.03 -6.09
C LYS A 68 -1.14 -13.49 -6.18
N ASN A 69 0.18 -13.70 -6.29
CA ASN A 69 0.77 -15.03 -6.42
C ASN A 69 0.99 -15.70 -5.04
N THR A 70 0.75 -14.99 -3.93
CA THR A 70 0.88 -15.53 -2.58
C THR A 70 -0.46 -16.14 -2.15
N GLN A 71 -0.50 -17.47 -1.92
CA GLN A 71 -1.74 -18.17 -1.54
C GLN A 71 -2.28 -17.79 -0.14
N LYS A 72 -1.40 -17.44 0.81
CA LYS A 72 -1.80 -17.13 2.20
C LYS A 72 -0.98 -15.94 2.75
N PRO A 73 -1.19 -14.73 2.24
CA PRO A 73 -0.40 -13.57 2.64
C PRO A 73 -0.62 -13.25 4.14
N PRO A 74 0.43 -13.14 4.95
CA PRO A 74 0.33 -12.98 6.40
C PRO A 74 -0.33 -11.66 6.81
N MET A 75 -0.21 -10.61 5.98
CA MET A 75 -0.82 -9.30 6.21
C MET A 75 -1.45 -8.72 4.93
N THR A 76 -2.24 -7.65 5.07
CA THR A 76 -2.76 -6.88 3.92
C THR A 76 -1.66 -5.96 3.39
N ARG A 77 -1.66 -5.71 2.08
CA ARG A 77 -0.78 -4.71 1.48
C ARG A 77 -1.20 -3.30 1.90
N ILE A 78 -0.23 -2.48 2.28
CA ILE A 78 -0.39 -1.03 2.39
C ILE A 78 -0.74 -0.48 0.99
N PRO A 79 -1.87 0.25 0.85
CA PRO A 79 -2.30 0.82 -0.43
C PRO A 79 -1.28 1.75 -1.07
N ILE A 80 -1.14 1.68 -2.40
CA ILE A 80 -0.16 2.47 -3.17
C ILE A 80 -0.35 3.98 -3.03
N LYS A 81 -1.58 4.45 -2.77
CA LYS A 81 -1.86 5.88 -2.55
C LYS A 81 -1.00 6.49 -1.45
N TYR A 82 -0.61 5.72 -0.42
CA TYR A 82 0.26 6.20 0.65
C TYR A 82 1.71 6.34 0.19
N PHE A 83 2.17 5.51 -0.77
CA PHE A 83 3.48 5.65 -1.40
C PHE A 83 3.56 6.83 -2.38
N LEU A 84 2.41 7.39 -2.76
CA LEU A 84 2.28 8.54 -3.67
C LEU A 84 1.89 9.83 -2.95
N ASP A 85 1.74 9.79 -1.62
CA ASP A 85 1.40 10.96 -0.81
C ASP A 85 2.68 11.66 -0.32
N PHE A 86 3.22 12.52 -1.17
CA PHE A 86 4.44 13.29 -0.93
C PHE A 86 4.24 14.55 -0.10
N LYS A 87 3.01 14.83 0.37
CA LYS A 87 2.72 16.01 1.18
C LYS A 87 3.52 15.95 2.50
N PRO A 88 3.94 17.09 3.06
CA PRO A 88 4.49 17.12 4.41
C PRO A 88 3.49 16.50 5.40
N GLY A 89 3.92 15.46 6.12
CA GLY A 89 3.03 14.71 7.04
C GLY A 89 2.04 13.78 6.34
N GLY A 90 2.21 13.54 5.05
CA GLY A 90 1.41 12.57 4.28
C GLY A 90 1.79 11.11 4.59
N GLY A 91 1.12 10.19 3.88
CA GLY A 91 1.30 8.74 4.06
C GLY A 91 2.77 8.31 3.98
N LEU A 92 3.51 8.78 2.97
CA LEU A 92 4.89 8.37 2.77
C LEU A 92 5.81 8.83 3.90
N CYS A 93 5.55 10.03 4.45
CA CYS A 93 6.28 10.56 5.60
C CYS A 93 6.15 9.64 6.82
N HIS A 94 4.92 9.25 7.17
CA HIS A 94 4.66 8.39 8.33
C HIS A 94 5.18 6.97 8.13
N MET A 95 5.05 6.40 6.93
CA MET A 95 5.60 5.07 6.62
C MET A 95 7.12 5.05 6.73
N LEU A 96 7.81 6.00 6.11
CA LEU A 96 9.28 6.06 6.17
C LEU A 96 9.77 6.31 7.59
N LEU A 97 9.13 7.19 8.35
CA LEU A 97 9.49 7.43 9.75
C LEU A 97 9.34 6.16 10.60
N ALA A 98 8.23 5.42 10.44
CA ALA A 98 8.04 4.15 11.12
C ALA A 98 9.13 3.13 10.72
N ALA A 99 9.47 3.06 9.43
CA ALA A 99 10.53 2.19 8.92
C ALA A 99 11.90 2.51 9.52
N TYR A 100 12.30 3.79 9.53
CA TYR A 100 13.59 4.21 10.09
C TYR A 100 13.64 4.03 11.61
N LYS A 101 12.53 4.29 12.31
CA LYS A 101 12.40 3.97 13.73
C LYS A 101 12.60 2.47 13.98
N PHE A 102 11.90 1.62 13.24
CA PHE A 102 12.01 0.17 13.35
C PHE A 102 13.44 -0.30 13.05
N LYS A 103 14.04 0.19 11.95
CA LYS A 103 15.44 -0.06 11.56
C LYS A 103 16.41 0.27 12.70
N SER A 104 16.25 1.43 13.32
CA SER A 104 17.08 1.89 14.44
C SER A 104 16.92 1.02 15.68
N GLU A 105 15.68 0.69 16.05
CA GLU A 105 15.35 -0.11 17.25
C GLU A 105 15.86 -1.55 17.13
N HIS A 106 15.97 -2.08 15.90
CA HIS A 106 16.46 -3.43 15.64
C HIS A 106 17.93 -3.49 15.18
N GLY A 107 18.67 -2.37 15.24
CA GLY A 107 20.10 -2.33 14.93
C GLY A 107 20.44 -2.62 13.46
N TRP A 108 19.52 -2.38 12.53
CA TRP A 108 19.71 -2.66 11.11
C TRP A 108 20.62 -1.63 10.46
N ARG A 109 21.69 -2.09 9.80
CA ARG A 109 22.58 -1.20 9.01
C ARG A 109 21.88 -0.68 7.75
N LYS A 110 21.13 -1.53 7.08
CA LYS A 110 20.28 -1.25 5.90
C LYS A 110 18.94 -1.95 6.07
N PHE A 111 17.92 -1.56 5.30
CA PHE A 111 16.67 -2.33 5.28
C PHE A 111 16.97 -3.78 4.84
N GLU A 112 16.73 -4.75 5.72
CA GLU A 112 16.99 -6.17 5.46
C GLU A 112 15.80 -6.83 4.75
N LEU A 113 15.45 -6.35 3.55
CA LEU A 113 14.38 -6.94 2.75
C LEU A 113 14.91 -8.20 2.04
N PRO A 114 14.43 -9.41 2.40
CA PRO A 114 14.93 -10.64 1.80
C PRO A 114 14.42 -10.78 0.36
N ALA A 115 15.28 -11.27 -0.53
CA ALA A 115 14.90 -11.68 -1.89
C ALA A 115 14.51 -13.18 -1.98
N GLY A 116 14.39 -13.87 -0.84
CA GLY A 116 14.19 -15.31 -0.77
C GLY A 116 13.44 -15.75 0.49
N LYS A 117 13.26 -17.06 0.66
CA LYS A 117 12.36 -17.66 1.68
C LYS A 117 12.95 -17.76 3.09
N ASN A 118 13.79 -16.82 3.52
CA ASN A 118 14.30 -16.82 4.89
C ASN A 118 13.18 -16.36 5.85
N VAL A 119 12.54 -17.32 6.52
CA VAL A 119 11.31 -17.11 7.31
C VAL A 119 11.50 -16.09 8.45
N SER A 120 12.57 -16.19 9.24
CA SER A 120 12.78 -15.27 10.37
C SER A 120 13.07 -13.84 9.93
N LYS A 121 13.77 -13.66 8.80
CA LYS A 121 13.95 -12.32 8.21
C LYS A 121 12.63 -11.78 7.65
N LEU A 122 11.80 -12.63 7.07
CA LEU A 122 10.48 -12.23 6.56
C LEU A 122 9.55 -11.76 7.68
N GLU A 123 9.53 -12.48 8.81
CA GLU A 123 8.72 -12.10 9.98
C GLU A 123 9.03 -10.69 10.47
N ARG A 124 10.32 -10.36 10.64
CA ARG A 124 10.74 -9.01 11.06
C ARG A 124 10.36 -7.94 10.03
N VAL A 125 10.40 -8.25 8.75
CA VAL A 125 9.94 -7.30 7.72
C VAL A 125 8.42 -7.11 7.82
N TYR A 126 7.64 -8.16 8.05
CA TYR A 126 6.20 -8.01 8.28
C TYR A 126 5.89 -7.14 9.50
N GLU A 127 6.61 -7.30 10.60
CA GLU A 127 6.49 -6.43 11.79
C GLU A 127 6.79 -4.96 11.45
N MET A 128 7.80 -4.71 10.62
CA MET A 128 8.09 -3.36 10.12
C MET A 128 6.91 -2.79 9.32
N PHE A 129 6.32 -3.55 8.39
CA PHE A 129 5.14 -3.10 7.64
C PHE A 129 3.90 -2.91 8.54
N GLN A 130 3.70 -3.74 9.56
CA GLN A 130 2.65 -3.55 10.56
C GLN A 130 2.86 -2.25 11.36
N SER A 131 4.12 -1.91 11.67
CA SER A 131 4.45 -0.64 12.33
C SER A 131 4.11 0.57 11.43
N MET A 132 4.31 0.45 10.12
CA MET A 132 3.92 1.48 9.14
C MET A 132 2.39 1.65 9.08
N GLU A 133 1.63 0.56 9.00
CA GLU A 133 0.16 0.60 9.01
C GLU A 133 -0.36 1.24 10.31
N LYS A 134 0.20 0.85 11.46
CA LYS A 134 -0.12 1.45 12.75
C LYS A 134 0.18 2.96 12.79
N ALA A 135 1.28 3.39 12.17
CA ALA A 135 1.60 4.81 12.06
C ALA A 135 0.59 5.57 11.19
N LEU A 136 0.12 4.98 10.09
CA LEU A 136 -0.92 5.56 9.23
C LEU A 136 -2.27 5.67 9.97
N ILE A 137 -2.64 4.66 10.76
CA ILE A 137 -3.85 4.69 11.61
C ILE A 137 -3.75 5.80 12.66
N THR A 138 -2.61 5.86 13.36
CA THR A 138 -2.37 6.87 14.41
C THR A 138 -2.41 8.29 13.84
N ALA A 139 -1.90 8.47 12.62
CA ALA A 139 -1.96 9.74 11.90
C ALA A 139 -3.34 10.05 11.28
N LYS A 140 -4.35 9.18 11.45
CA LYS A 140 -5.69 9.28 10.85
C LYS A 140 -5.67 9.34 9.31
N LEU A 141 -4.62 8.78 8.69
CA LEU A 141 -4.48 8.66 7.24
C LEU A 141 -5.08 7.35 6.71
N TYR A 142 -5.17 6.33 7.57
CA TYR A 142 -5.76 5.03 7.27
C TYR A 142 -6.84 4.68 8.30
N SER A 143 -7.98 4.22 7.80
CA SER A 143 -9.09 3.71 8.59
C SER A 143 -9.27 2.23 8.29
N LEU A 144 -9.42 1.42 9.33
CA LEU A 144 -9.77 0.02 9.17
C LEU A 144 -11.18 -0.09 8.56
N PRO A 145 -11.42 -1.09 7.70
CA PRO A 145 -12.70 -1.23 7.04
C PRO A 145 -13.78 -1.60 8.05
N ILE A 146 -14.86 -0.83 8.07
CA ILE A 146 -16.13 -1.14 8.76
C ILE A 146 -17.09 -1.66 7.70
N VAL A 147 -17.45 -2.93 7.78
CA VAL A 147 -18.06 -3.67 6.69
C VAL A 147 -19.44 -4.18 7.08
N PHE A 148 -20.43 -3.84 6.25
CA PHE A 148 -21.74 -4.47 6.27
C PHE A 148 -21.80 -5.54 5.18
N ILE A 149 -22.37 -6.70 5.52
CA ILE A 149 -22.54 -7.82 4.59
C ILE A 149 -24.03 -7.99 4.34
N LYS A 150 -24.45 -7.81 3.08
CA LYS A 150 -25.84 -7.95 2.67
C LYS A 150 -26.40 -9.33 3.04
N PRO A 151 -27.60 -9.42 3.64
CA PRO A 151 -28.22 -10.69 4.03
C PRO A 151 -28.41 -11.67 2.85
N GLU A 152 -28.51 -11.16 1.63
CA GLU A 152 -28.69 -11.92 0.39
C GLU A 152 -27.42 -12.67 -0.06
N LEU A 153 -26.26 -12.38 0.55
CA LEU A 153 -25.03 -13.09 0.25
C LEU A 153 -25.13 -14.55 0.74
N ASP A 154 -24.69 -15.49 -0.10
CA ASP A 154 -24.61 -16.91 0.27
C ASP A 154 -23.93 -17.09 1.64
N LYS A 155 -24.50 -17.95 2.50
CA LYS A 155 -24.05 -18.11 3.89
C LYS A 155 -22.61 -18.58 4.00
N ALA A 156 -22.17 -19.47 3.11
CA ALA A 156 -20.80 -19.97 3.12
C ALA A 156 -19.80 -18.90 2.65
N VAL A 157 -20.18 -18.10 1.65
CA VAL A 157 -19.39 -16.94 1.21
C VAL A 157 -19.34 -15.87 2.30
N ALA A 158 -20.47 -15.53 2.91
CA ALA A 158 -20.56 -14.57 4.01
C ALA A 158 -19.66 -14.97 5.19
N GLN A 159 -19.65 -16.24 5.57
CA GLN A 159 -18.79 -16.75 6.64
C GLN A 159 -17.30 -16.57 6.30
N LYS A 160 -16.88 -16.92 5.08
CA LYS A 160 -15.50 -16.71 4.61
C LYS A 160 -15.13 -15.22 4.61
N VAL A 161 -16.03 -14.35 4.16
CA VAL A 161 -15.81 -12.89 4.17
C VAL A 161 -15.64 -12.38 5.60
N LYS A 162 -16.49 -12.81 6.54
CA LYS A 162 -16.37 -12.45 7.98
C LYS A 162 -15.01 -12.87 8.56
N GLU A 163 -14.53 -14.07 8.23
CA GLU A 163 -13.21 -14.57 8.66
C GLU A 163 -12.07 -13.72 8.11
N ILE A 164 -12.13 -13.34 6.83
CA ILE A 164 -11.14 -12.47 6.20
C ILE A 164 -11.13 -11.10 6.88
N ILE A 165 -12.31 -10.48 7.08
CA ILE A 165 -12.43 -9.15 7.71
C ILE A 165 -11.81 -9.16 9.10
N ARG A 166 -12.18 -10.13 9.94
CA ARG A 166 -11.64 -10.27 11.31
C ARG A 166 -10.13 -10.49 11.31
N LYS A 167 -9.62 -11.37 10.42
CA LYS A 167 -8.18 -11.64 10.29
C LYS A 167 -7.39 -10.38 9.87
N ARG A 168 -8.03 -9.42 9.22
CA ARG A 168 -7.43 -8.15 8.78
C ARG A 168 -7.79 -6.97 9.68
N ASN A 169 -8.25 -7.23 10.92
CA ASN A 169 -8.64 -6.21 11.89
C ASN A 169 -9.77 -5.27 11.41
N GLY A 170 -10.56 -5.69 10.43
CA GLY A 170 -11.77 -4.96 10.04
C GLY A 170 -12.91 -5.18 11.04
N GLN A 171 -13.84 -4.24 11.08
CA GLN A 171 -15.04 -4.30 11.89
C GLN A 171 -16.21 -4.76 11.03
N ILE A 172 -17.08 -5.62 11.59
CA ILE A 172 -18.34 -6.01 10.95
C ILE A 172 -19.47 -5.28 11.69
N VAL A 173 -20.38 -4.68 10.94
CA VAL A 173 -21.56 -3.98 11.47
C VAL A 173 -22.85 -4.62 10.96
N GLU A 174 -23.94 -4.35 11.65
CA GLU A 174 -25.27 -4.91 11.35
C GLU A 174 -26.13 -3.97 10.50
N THR A 175 -25.70 -2.72 10.28
CA THR A 175 -26.46 -1.72 9.54
C THR A 175 -25.60 -1.01 8.49
N GLU A 176 -26.24 -0.56 7.40
CA GLU A 176 -25.56 0.11 6.29
C GLU A 176 -25.08 1.51 6.67
N GLU A 177 -25.81 2.20 7.55
CA GLU A 177 -25.55 3.59 7.93
C GLU A 177 -24.21 3.77 8.64
N THR A 178 -23.74 2.71 9.32
CA THR A 178 -22.48 2.73 10.06
C THR A 178 -21.32 2.11 9.28
N ALA A 179 -21.60 1.60 8.07
CA ALA A 179 -20.63 0.90 7.26
C ALA A 179 -19.82 1.87 6.38
N THR A 180 -18.52 1.61 6.27
CA THR A 180 -17.65 2.24 5.26
C THR A 180 -17.64 1.45 3.95
N HIS A 181 -18.02 0.18 4.00
CA HIS A 181 -18.02 -0.75 2.86
C HIS A 181 -19.24 -1.67 2.97
N ILE A 182 -19.89 -1.92 1.84
CA ILE A 182 -21.02 -2.85 1.73
C ILE A 182 -20.62 -3.98 0.79
N ILE A 183 -20.76 -5.22 1.24
CA ILE A 183 -20.54 -6.41 0.42
C ILE A 183 -21.88 -6.90 -0.11
N TYR A 184 -22.02 -6.85 -1.43
CA TYR A 184 -23.17 -7.40 -2.14
C TYR A 184 -22.93 -8.87 -2.53
N GLY A 185 -24.02 -9.58 -2.83
CA GLY A 185 -23.96 -10.84 -3.55
C GLY A 185 -23.36 -10.68 -4.95
N PRO A 186 -23.20 -11.77 -5.71
CA PRO A 186 -22.83 -11.70 -7.12
C PRO A 186 -23.78 -10.74 -7.85
N VAL A 187 -23.23 -9.66 -8.40
CA VAL A 187 -23.96 -8.73 -9.27
C VAL A 187 -23.42 -8.97 -10.68
N ASP A 188 -24.30 -9.14 -11.66
CA ASP A 188 -23.88 -9.24 -13.06
C ASP A 188 -23.01 -8.02 -13.43
N PRO A 189 -21.87 -8.21 -14.11
CA PRO A 189 -20.99 -7.11 -14.44
C PRO A 189 -21.73 -6.09 -15.32
N LEU A 190 -21.63 -4.81 -14.96
CA LEU A 190 -21.96 -3.73 -15.89
C LEU A 190 -21.01 -3.88 -17.08
N LYS A 191 -21.55 -4.17 -18.27
CA LYS A 191 -20.78 -4.51 -19.48
C LYS A 191 -19.77 -3.46 -19.91
N ASP A 192 -19.91 -2.21 -19.46
CA ASP A 192 -19.23 -1.06 -20.07
C ASP A 192 -18.22 -0.36 -19.15
N GLU A 193 -18.06 -0.82 -17.90
CA GLU A 193 -17.21 -0.14 -16.92
C GLU A 193 -16.17 -1.11 -16.30
N TYR A 194 -14.89 -0.92 -16.66
CA TYR A 194 -13.80 -1.83 -16.28
C TYR A 194 -12.76 -1.19 -15.34
N GLY A 195 -12.78 0.13 -15.18
CA GLY A 195 -11.88 0.83 -14.26
C GLY A 195 -12.07 2.34 -14.28
N ARG A 196 -11.49 3.03 -13.30
CA ARG A 196 -11.55 4.48 -13.14
C ARG A 196 -10.14 5.10 -13.17
N PRO A 197 -9.99 6.31 -13.73
CA PRO A 197 -8.74 7.07 -13.60
C PRO A 197 -8.56 7.50 -12.14
N VAL A 198 -7.34 7.36 -11.62
CA VAL A 198 -6.94 7.79 -10.28
C VAL A 198 -6.16 9.10 -10.36
N THR A 199 -5.17 9.16 -11.25
CA THR A 199 -4.28 10.31 -11.42
C THR A 199 -3.86 10.43 -12.89
N LYS A 200 -3.83 11.65 -13.44
CA LYS A 200 -3.29 11.94 -14.77
C LYS A 200 -1.98 12.70 -14.66
N ARG A 201 -0.97 12.33 -15.45
CA ARG A 201 0.31 13.02 -15.59
C ARG A 201 0.81 12.92 -17.03
N ASP A 202 0.97 14.05 -17.69
CA ASP A 202 1.31 14.13 -19.13
C ASP A 202 0.38 13.24 -19.99
N LYS A 203 0.96 12.35 -20.80
CA LYS A 203 0.28 11.32 -21.59
C LYS A 203 0.09 9.99 -20.83
N MET A 204 0.21 9.99 -19.51
CA MET A 204 0.03 8.80 -18.67
C MET A 204 -1.14 8.98 -17.70
N VAL A 205 -1.92 7.92 -17.56
CA VAL A 205 -3.02 7.86 -16.58
C VAL A 205 -2.81 6.63 -15.70
N MET A 206 -2.93 6.85 -14.40
CA MET A 206 -3.00 5.81 -13.41
C MET A 206 -4.44 5.30 -13.35
N MET A 207 -4.66 4.03 -13.67
CA MET A 207 -5.97 3.39 -13.72
C MET A 207 -6.13 2.44 -12.53
N HIS A 208 -7.28 2.53 -11.86
CA HIS A 208 -7.75 1.52 -10.93
C HIS A 208 -8.81 0.68 -11.62
N TRP A 209 -8.52 -0.60 -11.81
CA TRP A 209 -9.45 -1.55 -12.42
C TRP A 209 -10.47 -1.99 -11.38
N TYR A 210 -11.75 -1.99 -11.75
CA TYR A 210 -12.78 -2.51 -10.85
C TYR A 210 -12.50 -3.98 -10.53
N TYR A 211 -12.94 -4.42 -9.35
CA TYR A 211 -12.70 -5.77 -8.82
C TYR A 211 -11.25 -6.10 -8.41
N PHE A 212 -10.31 -5.17 -8.58
CA PHE A 212 -8.97 -5.28 -8.01
C PHE A 212 -8.84 -4.40 -6.75
N PRO A 213 -8.06 -4.81 -5.74
CA PRO A 213 -7.86 -3.98 -4.55
C PRO A 213 -7.11 -2.69 -4.89
N ASN A 214 -7.29 -1.63 -4.09
CA ASN A 214 -6.56 -0.36 -4.25
C ASN A 214 -5.02 -0.48 -4.15
N SER A 215 -4.48 -1.62 -3.70
CA SER A 215 -3.05 -1.92 -3.77
C SER A 215 -2.59 -2.29 -5.19
N PHE A 216 -3.53 -2.57 -6.08
CA PHE A 216 -3.32 -2.97 -7.46
C PHE A 216 -3.74 -1.80 -8.38
N VAL A 217 -2.79 -0.89 -8.63
CA VAL A 217 -3.02 0.29 -9.48
C VAL A 217 -1.83 0.43 -10.42
N TYR A 218 -2.11 0.65 -11.71
CA TYR A 218 -1.09 0.71 -12.76
C TYR A 218 -1.08 2.06 -13.47
N MET A 219 0.10 2.51 -13.89
CA MET A 219 0.28 3.71 -14.70
C MET A 219 0.65 3.33 -16.14
N GLY A 220 -0.30 3.52 -17.06
CA GLY A 220 -0.13 3.26 -18.48
C GLY A 220 -0.03 4.55 -19.29
N LYS A 221 0.51 4.47 -20.51
CA LYS A 221 0.37 5.54 -21.51
C LYS A 221 -1.05 5.47 -22.09
N VAL A 222 -1.68 6.63 -22.24
CA VAL A 222 -2.90 6.81 -23.05
C VAL A 222 -2.47 7.08 -24.49
#